data_AF-A0A957BQS6-F1
#
_entry.id   AF-A0A957BQS6-F1
#
_cell.length_a   1.000
_cell.length_b   1.000
_cell.length_c   1.000
_cell.angle_alpha   90.00
_cell.angle_beta   90.00
_cell.angle_gamma   90.00
#
_symmetry.space_group_name_H-M   'P 1'
#
loop_
_entity.id
_entity.type
_entity.pdbx_description
1 polymer ?
#
loop_
_entity_poly.entity_id
_entity_poly.type
_entity_poly.pdbx_seq_one_letter_code
_entity_poly.pdbx_strand_id
1 'polypeptide(L)'
;MSIYTQSTSNTQSPTLQVDLPRRIALIIGVISMIGAALWLHPDNKQDYLVQAGIAMLVGLIALAIAMRGVPLVAWRTHAVSSVRRPRWWMIGLGAILLAVLAENNALRFAPPEFDFMSTHVQFALLAGGIALILIGLRDAPRGDRITGTEWLLIIGLFLVALVPRVVALDTLVRSLVDELPWVDGIRNFWWRPDVELLRPMSTVFPFTSIFPYWEAGAVEIFGHGFFGLRIVSSVLGALTVVALYALARHLFDRTTALVAAILLAFFPPHIHFSRLALLNMADPLPGTLAFAWAVRGLRYNRRLDWALAGVALGATHYFFEAGRLLYTPLMIIWLGWLLLT
;
A
#
# COMPACT_ATOMS: atom_id res chain seq x y z
N MET A 1 -31.63 -41.27 21.66
CA MET A 1 -31.22 -40.27 22.66
C MET A 1 -30.13 -39.40 22.01
N SER A 2 -30.56 -38.46 21.18
CA SER A 2 -30.43 -36.99 21.35
C SER A 2 -29.24 -36.44 20.54
N ILE A 3 -29.45 -36.14 19.25
CA ILE A 3 -29.63 -34.78 18.70
C ILE A 3 -28.34 -33.95 18.79
N TYR A 4 -27.54 -33.96 17.72
CA TYR A 4 -26.71 -32.83 17.32
C TYR A 4 -27.32 -32.25 16.04
N THR A 5 -28.36 -31.44 16.22
CA THR A 5 -28.78 -30.45 15.24
C THR A 5 -27.62 -29.49 15.05
N GLN A 6 -26.94 -29.57 13.90
CA GLN A 6 -26.14 -28.46 13.41
C GLN A 6 -27.09 -27.30 13.15
N SER A 7 -27.18 -26.40 14.13
CA SER A 7 -27.70 -25.06 13.92
C SER A 7 -26.79 -24.39 12.89
N THR A 8 -27.24 -24.36 11.64
CA THR A 8 -26.82 -23.34 10.68
C THR A 8 -27.37 -22.01 11.18
N SER A 9 -26.77 -21.47 12.25
CA SER A 9 -26.96 -20.07 12.57
C SER A 9 -26.27 -19.30 11.46
N ASN A 10 -27.09 -18.94 10.48
CA ASN A 10 -26.83 -17.85 9.56
C ASN A 10 -26.76 -16.58 10.43
N THR A 11 -25.69 -16.42 11.19
CA THR A 11 -25.40 -15.19 11.91
C THR A 11 -25.07 -14.20 10.82
N GLN A 12 -26.12 -13.55 10.30
CA GLN A 12 -26.00 -12.28 9.63
C GLN A 12 -25.02 -11.46 10.48
N SER A 13 -23.82 -11.22 9.94
CA SER A 13 -22.96 -10.16 10.45
C SER A 13 -23.87 -8.96 10.67
N PRO A 14 -23.92 -8.35 11.87
CA PRO A 14 -24.85 -7.27 12.14
C PRO A 14 -24.55 -6.17 11.13
N THR A 15 -25.35 -6.10 10.07
CA THR A 15 -25.28 -5.01 9.12
C THR A 15 -25.65 -3.81 9.94
N LEU A 16 -24.69 -2.90 10.13
CA LEU A 16 -24.87 -1.66 10.86
C LEU A 16 -26.18 -1.05 10.34
N GLN A 17 -27.25 -1.11 11.14
CA GLN A 17 -28.46 -0.36 10.82
C GLN A 17 -28.10 1.09 11.09
N VAL A 18 -27.50 1.73 10.08
CA VAL A 18 -27.15 3.14 10.12
C VAL A 18 -28.47 3.89 10.21
N ASP A 19 -28.74 4.48 11.38
CA ASP A 19 -29.90 5.36 11.59
C ASP A 19 -29.87 6.53 10.59
N LEU A 20 -31.03 7.14 10.33
CA LEU A 20 -31.15 8.22 9.34
C LEU A 20 -30.14 9.38 9.60
N PRO A 21 -29.91 9.84 10.84
CA PRO A 21 -28.90 10.85 11.14
C PRO A 21 -27.49 10.46 10.72
N ARG A 22 -27.05 9.23 11.00
CA ARG A 22 -25.72 8.74 10.59
C ARG A 22 -25.61 8.61 9.08
N ARG A 23 -26.68 8.22 8.37
CA ARG A 23 -26.69 8.17 6.90
C ARG A 23 -26.51 9.55 6.30
N ILE A 24 -27.21 10.55 6.84
CA ILE A 24 -27.07 11.95 6.41
C ILE A 24 -25.65 12.44 6.67
N ALA A 25 -25.11 12.19 7.87
CA ALA A 25 -23.74 12.56 8.21
C ALA A 25 -22.71 11.89 7.29
N LEU A 26 -22.93 10.63 6.91
CA LEU A 26 -22.10 9.92 5.94
C LEU A 26 -22.12 10.60 4.56
N ILE A 27 -23.32 10.93 4.05
CA ILE A 27 -23.51 11.57 2.75
C ILE A 27 -22.85 12.95 2.72
N ILE A 28 -23.09 13.78 3.74
CA ILE A 28 -22.44 15.09 3.89
C ILE A 28 -20.93 14.91 3.92
N GLY A 29 -20.45 13.97 4.74
CA GLY A 29 -19.06 13.63 4.85
C GLY A 29 -18.39 13.33 3.52
N VAL A 30 -18.96 12.42 2.74
CA VAL A 30 -18.44 12.01 1.44
C VAL A 30 -18.50 13.15 0.42
N ILE A 31 -19.62 13.88 0.35
CA ILE A 31 -19.76 15.02 -0.57
C ILE A 31 -18.75 16.12 -0.25
N SER A 32 -18.56 16.43 1.04
CA SER A 32 -17.59 17.43 1.47
C SER A 32 -16.16 17.01 1.16
N MET A 33 -15.81 15.72 1.29
CA MET A 33 -14.49 15.22 0.91
C MET A 33 -14.25 15.27 -0.60
N ILE A 34 -15.24 14.88 -1.40
CA ILE A 34 -15.18 15.02 -2.86
C ILE A 34 -15.03 16.49 -3.25
N GLY A 35 -15.84 17.38 -2.66
CA GLY A 35 -15.76 18.82 -2.88
C GLY A 35 -14.39 19.38 -2.51
N ALA A 36 -13.83 18.98 -1.36
CA ALA A 36 -12.49 19.37 -0.93
C ALA A 36 -11.41 18.92 -1.91
N ALA A 37 -11.50 17.69 -2.42
CA ALA A 37 -10.57 17.18 -3.43
C ALA A 37 -10.66 17.95 -4.76
N LEU A 38 -11.87 18.31 -5.20
CA LEU A 38 -12.09 19.07 -6.43
C LEU A 38 -11.69 20.55 -6.28
N TRP A 39 -11.86 21.13 -5.09
CA TRP A 39 -11.46 22.51 -4.79
C TRP A 39 -9.97 22.67 -4.51
N LEU A 40 -9.26 21.57 -4.24
CA LEU A 40 -7.81 21.58 -4.14
C LEU A 40 -7.19 21.79 -5.54
N HIS A 41 -7.31 23.01 -6.06
CA HIS A 41 -6.73 23.43 -7.32
C HIS A 41 -5.35 24.05 -7.09
N PRO A 42 -4.29 23.61 -7.79
CA PRO A 42 -2.94 24.16 -7.61
C PRO A 42 -2.75 25.59 -8.12
N ASP A 43 -3.74 26.19 -8.77
CA ASP A 43 -3.68 27.57 -9.30
C ASP A 43 -3.70 28.67 -8.21
N ASN A 44 -3.35 28.31 -6.98
CA ASN A 44 -2.68 29.18 -6.02
C ASN A 44 -3.42 30.48 -5.64
N LYS A 45 -4.75 30.54 -5.74
CA LYS A 45 -5.50 31.56 -5.00
C LYS A 45 -5.69 31.04 -3.58
N GLN A 46 -5.18 31.77 -2.59
CA GLN A 46 -5.27 31.41 -1.16
C GLN A 46 -6.70 31.00 -0.75
N ASP A 47 -7.72 31.61 -1.36
CA ASP A 47 -9.13 31.32 -1.11
C ASP A 47 -9.53 29.85 -1.39
N TYR A 48 -8.97 29.20 -2.42
CA TYR A 48 -9.30 27.81 -2.74
C TYR A 48 -8.72 26.82 -1.73
N LEU A 49 -7.55 27.12 -1.15
CA LEU A 49 -6.94 26.32 -0.09
C LEU A 49 -7.76 26.39 1.20
N VAL A 50 -8.29 27.57 1.54
CA VAL A 50 -9.15 27.76 2.71
C VAL A 50 -10.48 27.00 2.53
N GLN A 51 -11.12 27.12 1.37
CA GLN A 51 -12.38 26.41 1.07
C GLN A 51 -12.20 24.89 1.06
N ALA A 52 -11.16 24.38 0.42
CA ALA A 52 -10.83 22.95 0.44
C ALA A 52 -10.53 22.45 1.86
N GLY A 53 -9.79 23.24 2.65
CA GLY A 53 -9.50 22.94 4.06
C GLY A 53 -10.77 22.88 4.92
N ILE A 54 -11.67 23.85 4.79
CA ILE A 54 -12.95 23.87 5.51
C ILE A 54 -13.81 22.67 5.09
N ALA A 55 -13.96 22.41 3.79
CA ALA A 55 -14.72 21.28 3.30
C ALA A 55 -14.14 19.94 3.80
N MET A 56 -12.82 19.80 3.85
CA MET A 56 -12.15 18.64 4.43
C MET A 56 -12.46 18.48 5.92
N LEU A 57 -12.40 19.56 6.71
CA LEU A 57 -12.73 19.52 8.14
C LEU A 57 -14.20 19.15 8.39
N VAL A 58 -15.13 19.75 7.65
CA VAL A 58 -16.55 19.42 7.71
C VAL A 58 -16.76 17.95 7.35
N GLY A 59 -16.11 17.49 6.29
CA GLY A 59 -16.11 16.09 5.87
C GLY A 59 -15.68 15.16 7.00
N LEU A 60 -14.47 15.38 7.52
CA LEU A 60 -13.88 14.58 8.61
C LEU A 60 -14.78 14.53 9.85
N ILE A 61 -15.34 15.66 10.27
CA ILE A 61 -16.23 15.73 11.44
C ILE A 61 -17.52 14.93 11.20
N ALA A 62 -18.17 15.13 10.04
CA ALA A 62 -19.40 14.42 9.70
C ALA A 62 -19.20 12.90 9.65
N LEU A 63 -18.05 12.47 9.12
CA LEU A 63 -17.67 11.04 9.06
C LEU A 63 -17.34 10.48 10.44
N ALA A 64 -16.64 11.24 11.29
CA ALA A 64 -16.38 10.83 12.67
C ALA A 64 -17.70 10.61 13.43
N ILE A 65 -18.69 11.48 13.23
CA ILE A 65 -20.04 11.32 13.81
C ILE A 65 -20.73 10.06 13.25
N ALA A 66 -20.69 9.85 11.92
CA ALA A 66 -21.31 8.70 11.27
C ALA A 66 -20.72 7.37 11.75
N MET A 67 -19.42 7.36 12.09
CA MET A 67 -18.65 6.18 12.49
C MET A 67 -18.64 5.93 14.01
N ARG A 68 -19.30 6.77 14.82
CA ARG A 68 -19.35 6.58 16.28
C ARG A 68 -20.01 5.26 16.66
N GLY A 69 -19.32 4.48 17.49
CA GLY A 69 -19.84 3.22 18.03
C GLY A 69 -19.90 2.08 17.03
N VAL A 70 -19.17 2.15 15.90
CA VAL A 70 -18.94 0.99 15.04
C VAL A 70 -18.08 -0.02 15.83
N PRO A 71 -18.61 -1.22 16.13
CA PRO A 71 -17.86 -2.20 16.91
C PRO A 71 -16.66 -2.70 16.12
N LEU A 72 -15.53 -2.91 16.80
CA LEU A 72 -14.46 -3.73 16.26
C LEU A 72 -15.00 -5.14 16.04
N VAL A 73 -14.72 -5.74 14.88
CA VAL A 73 -15.14 -7.13 14.65
C VAL A 73 -14.37 -8.03 15.60
N ALA A 74 -15.09 -8.82 16.39
CA ALA A 74 -14.49 -9.78 17.30
C ALA A 74 -13.60 -10.76 16.52
N TRP A 75 -12.31 -10.77 16.87
CA TRP A 75 -11.32 -11.64 16.25
C TRP A 75 -11.56 -13.08 16.70
N ARG A 76 -12.05 -13.93 15.81
CA ARG A 76 -11.99 -15.38 16.00
C ARG A 76 -10.90 -15.94 15.10
N THR A 77 -9.89 -16.54 15.72
CA THR A 77 -8.89 -17.34 15.04
C THR A 77 -9.57 -18.59 14.50
N HIS A 78 -9.64 -18.71 13.19
CA HIS A 78 -10.07 -19.95 12.56
C HIS A 78 -8.88 -20.91 12.51
N ALA A 79 -9.02 -22.10 13.09
CA ALA A 79 -8.02 -23.14 12.97
C ALA A 79 -7.82 -23.54 11.50
N VAL A 80 -6.58 -23.57 11.04
CA VAL A 80 -6.25 -24.04 9.69
C VAL A 80 -6.48 -25.54 9.63
N SER A 81 -7.36 -25.99 8.73
CA SER A 81 -7.75 -27.40 8.59
C SER A 81 -6.68 -28.29 7.94
N SER A 82 -5.67 -27.73 7.27
CA SER A 82 -4.56 -28.50 6.69
C SER A 82 -3.28 -27.66 6.62
N VAL A 83 -2.22 -28.08 7.32
CA VAL A 83 -0.93 -27.39 7.31
C VAL A 83 0.06 -28.18 6.45
N ARG A 84 0.37 -27.69 5.24
CA ARG A 84 1.49 -28.22 4.46
C ARG A 84 2.80 -27.88 5.16
N ARG A 85 3.79 -28.78 5.08
CA ARG A 85 5.14 -28.50 5.58
C ARG A 85 5.80 -27.42 4.70
N PRO A 86 6.62 -26.52 5.28
CA PRO A 86 7.40 -25.55 4.50
C PRO A 86 8.33 -26.26 3.52
N ARG A 87 8.52 -25.68 2.34
CA ARG A 87 9.48 -26.17 1.35
C ARG A 87 10.82 -25.48 1.58
N TRP A 88 11.59 -25.99 2.53
CA TRP A 88 12.85 -25.38 2.98
C TRP A 88 13.86 -25.13 1.86
N TRP A 89 13.91 -25.99 0.85
CA TRP A 89 14.80 -25.78 -0.30
C TRP A 89 14.45 -24.50 -1.10
N MET A 90 13.17 -24.16 -1.21
CA MET A 90 12.73 -22.92 -1.88
C MET A 90 13.06 -21.70 -1.03
N ILE A 91 12.88 -21.81 0.29
CA ILE A 91 13.24 -20.75 1.24
C ILE A 91 14.75 -20.50 1.19
N GLY A 92 15.56 -21.57 1.22
CA GLY A 92 17.01 -21.50 1.12
C GLY A 92 17.46 -20.89 -0.21
N LEU A 93 16.90 -21.34 -1.33
CA LEU A 93 17.20 -20.75 -2.64
C LEU A 93 16.83 -19.27 -2.69
N GLY A 94 15.63 -18.90 -2.20
CA GLY A 94 15.21 -17.50 -2.16
C GLY A 94 16.13 -16.64 -1.29
N ALA A 95 16.56 -17.14 -0.12
CA ALA A 95 17.52 -16.47 0.73
C ALA A 95 18.89 -16.29 0.05
N ILE A 96 19.35 -17.28 -0.72
CA ILE A 96 20.59 -17.18 -1.52
C ILE A 96 20.46 -16.07 -2.57
N LEU A 97 19.34 -15.99 -3.30
CA LEU A 97 19.14 -14.92 -4.30
C LEU A 97 19.17 -13.53 -3.65
N LEU A 98 18.55 -13.36 -2.49
CA LEU A 98 18.59 -12.10 -1.74
C LEU A 98 19.99 -11.80 -1.18
N ALA A 99 20.75 -12.82 -0.78
CA ALA A 99 22.14 -12.66 -0.33
C ALA A 99 23.06 -12.23 -1.47
N VAL A 100 22.91 -12.81 -2.67
CA VAL A 100 23.63 -12.39 -3.88
C VAL A 100 23.33 -10.94 -4.23
N LEU A 101 22.05 -10.55 -4.20
CA LEU A 101 21.63 -9.16 -4.41
C LEU A 101 22.25 -8.22 -3.37
N ALA A 102 22.19 -8.59 -2.09
CA ALA A 102 22.74 -7.81 -1.00
C ALA A 102 24.25 -7.64 -1.14
N GLU A 103 24.96 -8.70 -1.54
CA GLU A 103 26.40 -8.65 -1.78
C GLU A 103 26.76 -7.74 -2.95
N ASN A 104 26.05 -7.85 -4.08
CA ASN A 104 26.21 -6.95 -5.23
C ASN A 104 26.05 -5.48 -4.84
N ASN A 105 25.10 -5.19 -3.94
CA ASN A 105 24.82 -3.83 -3.48
C ASN A 105 25.72 -3.40 -2.30
N ALA A 106 26.35 -4.32 -1.58
CA ALA A 106 27.25 -4.01 -0.47
C ALA A 106 28.70 -3.85 -0.93
N LEU A 107 29.11 -4.56 -1.98
CA LEU A 107 30.51 -4.72 -2.43
C LEU A 107 31.45 -5.11 -1.27
N ARG A 108 31.01 -6.02 -0.39
CA ARG A 108 31.77 -6.38 0.80
C ARG A 108 32.90 -7.35 0.47
N PHE A 109 32.61 -8.31 -0.38
CA PHE A 109 33.52 -9.31 -0.94
C PHE A 109 33.87 -8.99 -2.40
N ALA A 110 32.99 -8.27 -3.12
CA ALA A 110 33.22 -7.75 -4.48
C ALA A 110 33.84 -8.77 -5.45
N PRO A 111 33.19 -9.93 -5.68
CA PRO A 111 33.67 -10.89 -6.65
C PRO A 111 33.58 -10.29 -8.07
N PRO A 112 34.57 -10.53 -8.97
CA PRO A 112 34.62 -9.94 -10.32
C PRO A 112 33.36 -10.21 -11.16
N GLU A 113 32.63 -11.29 -10.88
CA GLU A 113 31.40 -11.66 -11.57
C GLU A 113 30.25 -10.66 -11.34
N PHE A 114 30.36 -9.77 -10.35
CA PHE A 114 29.32 -8.78 -10.00
C PHE A 114 29.55 -7.40 -10.62
N ASP A 115 30.70 -7.15 -11.25
CA ASP A 115 31.09 -5.84 -11.79
C ASP A 115 30.14 -5.29 -12.88
N PHE A 116 29.23 -6.13 -13.41
CA PHE A 116 28.30 -5.76 -14.48
C PHE A 116 26.88 -6.31 -14.28
N MET A 117 26.46 -6.60 -13.04
CA MET A 117 25.11 -7.10 -12.80
C MET A 117 24.07 -6.01 -13.08
N SER A 118 23.38 -6.14 -14.21
CA SER A 118 22.37 -5.15 -14.61
C SER A 118 21.30 -4.93 -13.55
N THR A 119 20.77 -3.71 -13.46
CA THR A 119 19.70 -3.36 -12.51
C THR A 119 18.47 -4.27 -12.68
N HIS A 120 18.16 -4.70 -13.91
CA HIS A 120 17.05 -5.62 -14.16
C HIS A 120 17.29 -7.00 -13.53
N VAL A 121 18.53 -7.52 -13.58
CA VAL A 121 18.89 -8.76 -12.90
C VAL A 121 18.81 -8.58 -11.38
N GLN A 122 19.28 -7.46 -10.85
CA GLN A 122 19.15 -7.14 -9.43
C GLN A 122 17.67 -7.12 -8.98
N PHE A 123 16.80 -6.47 -9.76
CA PHE A 123 15.35 -6.47 -9.49
C PHE A 123 14.75 -7.88 -9.58
N ALA A 124 15.17 -8.70 -10.55
CA ALA A 124 14.73 -10.08 -10.69
C ALA A 124 15.19 -10.95 -9.49
N LEU A 125 16.39 -10.74 -8.97
CA LEU A 125 16.88 -11.40 -7.75
C LEU A 125 16.04 -10.99 -6.53
N LEU A 126 15.70 -9.70 -6.40
CA LEU A 126 14.85 -9.20 -5.32
C LEU A 126 13.46 -9.85 -5.37
N ALA A 127 12.78 -9.72 -6.51
CA ALA A 127 11.41 -10.23 -6.69
C ALA A 127 11.37 -11.76 -6.63
N GLY A 128 12.32 -12.43 -7.29
CA GLY A 128 12.43 -13.89 -7.32
C GLY A 128 12.77 -14.49 -5.96
N GLY A 129 13.71 -13.87 -5.23
CA GLY A 129 14.06 -14.28 -3.86
C GLY A 129 12.87 -14.20 -2.91
N ILE A 130 12.16 -13.07 -2.92
CA ILE A 130 10.92 -12.88 -2.15
C ILE A 130 9.87 -13.92 -2.56
N ALA A 131 9.63 -14.10 -3.86
CA ALA A 131 8.63 -15.04 -4.36
C ALA A 131 8.92 -16.49 -3.94
N LEU A 132 10.18 -16.94 -4.01
CA LEU A 132 10.57 -18.28 -3.60
C LEU A 132 10.36 -18.52 -2.10
N ILE A 133 10.67 -17.53 -1.25
CA ILE A 133 10.40 -17.60 0.19
C ILE A 133 8.89 -17.70 0.44
N LEU A 134 8.09 -16.85 -0.20
CA LEU A 134 6.62 -16.87 -0.07
C LEU A 134 6.02 -18.21 -0.52
N ILE A 135 6.48 -18.75 -1.66
CA ILE A 135 6.02 -20.06 -2.14
C ILE A 135 6.47 -21.17 -1.19
N GLY A 136 7.67 -21.07 -0.62
CA GLY A 136 8.21 -22.01 0.35
C GLY A 136 7.45 -22.04 1.67
N LEU A 137 6.95 -20.89 2.12
CA LEU A 137 6.16 -20.73 3.36
C LEU A 137 4.67 -21.02 3.18
N ARG A 138 4.20 -21.22 1.95
CA ARG A 138 2.79 -21.49 1.65
C ARG A 138 2.33 -22.81 2.25
N ASP A 139 1.39 -22.71 3.19
CA ASP A 139 0.87 -23.80 4.01
C ASP A 139 -0.51 -24.29 3.59
N ALA A 140 -1.29 -23.50 2.85
CA ALA A 140 -2.62 -23.86 2.36
C ALA A 140 -2.77 -23.71 0.82
N PRO A 141 -3.68 -24.49 0.18
CA PRO A 141 -4.18 -24.19 -1.16
C PRO A 141 -4.74 -22.76 -1.24
N ARG A 142 -4.94 -22.24 -2.47
CA ARG A 142 -5.41 -20.86 -2.74
C ARG A 142 -6.49 -20.45 -1.72
N GLY A 143 -6.32 -19.28 -1.08
CA GLY A 143 -7.33 -18.72 -0.18
C GLY A 143 -8.67 -18.49 -0.90
N ASP A 144 -9.66 -18.03 -0.15
CA ASP A 144 -11.02 -17.78 -0.64
C ASP A 144 -10.99 -17.15 -2.04
N ARG A 145 -11.72 -17.77 -2.98
CA ARG A 145 -11.77 -17.25 -4.35
C ARG A 145 -12.44 -15.89 -4.31
N ILE A 146 -11.71 -14.86 -4.73
CA ILE A 146 -12.27 -13.53 -4.99
C ILE A 146 -13.33 -13.69 -6.08
N THR A 147 -14.55 -13.30 -5.75
CA THR A 147 -15.69 -13.41 -6.69
C THR A 147 -15.56 -12.37 -7.80
N GLY A 148 -16.22 -12.57 -8.95
CA GLY A 148 -16.18 -11.60 -10.05
C GLY A 148 -16.70 -10.21 -9.64
N THR A 149 -17.73 -10.16 -8.80
CA THR A 149 -18.27 -8.90 -8.24
C THR A 149 -17.29 -8.20 -7.30
N GLU A 150 -16.48 -8.95 -6.57
CA GLU A 150 -15.44 -8.42 -5.71
C GLU A 150 -14.26 -7.87 -6.52
N TRP A 151 -13.89 -8.52 -7.62
CA TRP A 151 -12.93 -7.96 -8.57
C TRP A 151 -13.42 -6.65 -9.18
N LEU A 152 -14.68 -6.60 -9.62
CA LEU A 152 -15.28 -5.37 -10.15
C LEU A 152 -15.25 -4.25 -9.11
N LEU A 153 -15.49 -4.54 -7.84
CA LEU A 153 -15.41 -3.56 -6.77
C LEU A 153 -13.98 -3.04 -6.56
N ILE A 154 -12.99 -3.95 -6.50
CA ILE A 154 -11.57 -3.59 -6.31
C ILE A 154 -11.08 -2.74 -7.49
N ILE A 155 -11.38 -3.16 -8.72
CA ILE A 155 -11.04 -2.41 -9.94
C ILE A 155 -11.76 -1.06 -9.94
N GLY A 156 -13.05 -1.02 -9.60
CA GLY A 156 -13.82 0.21 -9.51
C GLY A 156 -13.24 1.19 -8.49
N LEU A 157 -12.87 0.73 -7.29
CA LEU A 157 -12.22 1.54 -6.26
C LEU A 157 -10.86 2.08 -6.74
N PHE A 158 -10.05 1.22 -7.37
CA PHE A 158 -8.77 1.63 -7.93
C PHE A 158 -8.95 2.74 -8.98
N LEU A 159 -9.88 2.56 -9.92
CA LEU A 159 -10.15 3.55 -10.97
C LEU A 159 -10.69 4.86 -10.39
N VAL A 160 -11.64 4.79 -9.45
CA VAL A 160 -12.17 5.98 -8.76
C VAL A 160 -11.07 6.74 -8.02
N ALA A 161 -10.13 6.05 -7.39
CA ALA A 161 -8.98 6.67 -6.75
C ALA A 161 -7.95 7.21 -7.77
N LEU A 162 -7.74 6.51 -8.88
CA LEU A 162 -6.73 6.87 -9.86
C LEU A 162 -7.11 8.14 -10.65
N VAL A 163 -8.38 8.29 -11.05
CA VAL A 163 -8.86 9.43 -11.85
C VAL A 163 -8.43 10.79 -11.30
N PRO A 164 -8.74 11.17 -10.04
CA PRO A 164 -8.33 12.46 -9.49
C PRO A 164 -6.80 12.62 -9.34
N ARG A 165 -6.04 11.53 -9.47
CA ARG A 165 -4.56 11.51 -9.38
C ARG A 165 -3.89 11.58 -10.74
N VAL A 166 -4.57 11.29 -11.85
CA VAL A 166 -3.99 11.29 -13.20
C VAL A 166 -4.53 12.40 -14.10
N VAL A 167 -5.74 12.90 -13.83
CA VAL A 167 -6.31 14.02 -14.59
C VAL A 167 -5.40 15.23 -14.48
N ALA A 168 -4.95 15.75 -15.62
CA ALA A 168 -4.07 16.91 -15.74
C ALA A 168 -2.80 16.80 -14.87
N LEU A 169 -2.25 15.58 -14.74
CA LEU A 169 -1.04 15.28 -13.96
C LEU A 169 0.20 16.03 -14.47
N ASP A 170 0.21 16.35 -15.76
CA ASP A 170 1.25 17.08 -16.46
C ASP A 170 1.12 18.61 -16.35
N THR A 171 -0.09 19.13 -16.14
CA THR A 171 -0.40 20.55 -16.28
C THR A 171 -0.74 21.25 -14.97
N LEU A 172 -1.29 20.51 -13.99
CA LEU A 172 -1.77 21.09 -12.72
C LEU A 172 -0.64 21.43 -11.75
N VAL A 173 0.37 20.56 -11.59
CA VAL A 173 1.48 20.84 -10.67
C VAL A 173 2.65 21.42 -11.46
N ARG A 174 2.93 22.71 -11.23
CA ARG A 174 3.98 23.48 -11.94
C ARG A 174 5.26 23.71 -11.14
N SER A 175 5.32 23.25 -9.89
CA SER A 175 6.56 23.27 -9.08
C SER A 175 7.28 21.93 -9.22
N LEU A 176 8.61 21.96 -9.31
CA LEU A 176 9.47 20.79 -9.48
C LEU A 176 10.58 20.68 -8.44
N VAL A 177 10.66 21.62 -7.48
CA VAL A 177 11.84 21.75 -6.60
C VAL A 177 12.19 20.43 -5.91
N ASP A 178 11.18 19.76 -5.34
CA ASP A 178 11.36 18.49 -4.62
C ASP A 178 11.36 17.26 -5.56
N GLU A 179 11.02 17.45 -6.84
CA GLU A 179 10.97 16.38 -7.86
C GLU A 179 12.29 16.25 -8.65
N LEU A 180 13.08 17.33 -8.74
CA LEU A 180 14.36 17.37 -9.48
C LEU A 180 15.36 16.26 -9.09
N PRO A 181 15.55 15.92 -7.80
CA PRO A 181 16.48 14.85 -7.43
C PRO A 181 16.12 13.49 -8.02
N TRP A 182 14.83 13.22 -8.23
CA TRP A 182 14.35 11.98 -8.82
C TRP A 182 14.63 11.93 -10.32
N VAL A 183 14.57 13.08 -11.00
CA VAL A 183 14.99 13.19 -12.40
C VAL A 183 16.46 12.80 -12.58
N ASP A 184 17.33 13.24 -11.68
CA ASP A 184 18.74 12.84 -11.67
C ASP A 184 18.90 11.33 -11.41
N GLY A 185 18.13 10.78 -10.47
CA GLY A 185 18.09 9.34 -10.19
C GLY A 185 17.64 8.50 -11.38
N ILE A 186 16.61 8.94 -12.11
CA ILE A 186 16.10 8.31 -13.33
C ILE A 186 17.18 8.32 -14.42
N ARG A 187 17.84 9.47 -14.62
CA ARG A 187 18.84 9.65 -15.67
C ARG A 187 20.02 8.67 -15.54
N ASN A 188 20.37 8.25 -14.32
CA ASN A 188 21.43 7.26 -14.10
C ASN A 188 21.17 5.97 -14.89
N PHE A 189 19.92 5.50 -14.95
CA PHE A 189 19.55 4.26 -15.63
C PHE A 189 19.66 4.34 -17.17
N TRP A 190 19.72 5.53 -17.76
CA TRP A 190 19.87 5.69 -19.21
C TRP A 190 21.30 5.46 -19.70
N TRP A 191 22.29 5.66 -18.84
CA TRP A 191 23.72 5.58 -19.21
C TRP A 191 24.45 4.49 -18.44
N ARG A 192 23.91 4.05 -17.29
CA ARG A 192 24.46 2.97 -16.48
C ARG A 192 23.46 1.81 -16.41
N PRO A 193 23.74 0.67 -17.07
CA PRO A 193 22.88 -0.50 -17.00
C PRO A 193 22.98 -1.24 -15.64
N ASP A 194 23.97 -0.91 -14.84
CA ASP A 194 24.46 -1.60 -13.63
C ASP A 194 24.15 -0.84 -12.33
N VAL A 195 23.29 0.18 -12.36
CA VAL A 195 22.94 0.97 -11.18
C VAL A 195 22.51 0.06 -10.03
N GLU A 196 23.17 0.25 -8.88
CA GLU A 196 22.89 -0.51 -7.67
C GLU A 196 21.53 -0.16 -7.08
N LEU A 197 20.65 -1.16 -7.01
CA LEU A 197 19.24 -0.97 -6.68
C LEU A 197 19.00 -0.57 -5.21
N LEU A 198 19.80 -1.11 -4.29
CA LEU A 198 19.64 -0.93 -2.84
C LEU A 198 20.57 0.13 -2.26
N ARG A 199 21.40 0.77 -3.10
CA ARG A 199 22.28 1.86 -2.69
C ARG A 199 21.59 3.23 -2.80
N PRO A 200 22.06 4.23 -2.03
CA PRO A 200 21.75 5.63 -2.25
C PRO A 200 21.86 6.04 -3.72
N MET A 201 20.79 6.61 -4.28
CA MET A 201 20.77 7.12 -5.66
C MET A 201 21.69 8.33 -5.85
N SER A 202 21.98 9.07 -4.78
CA SER A 202 22.96 10.17 -4.76
C SER A 202 23.48 10.42 -3.34
N THR A 203 24.52 11.24 -3.22
CA THR A 203 25.08 11.67 -1.92
C THR A 203 24.20 12.69 -1.20
N VAL A 204 23.40 13.47 -1.94
CA VAL A 204 22.52 14.52 -1.37
C VAL A 204 21.16 13.96 -0.98
N PHE A 205 20.65 12.98 -1.73
CA PHE A 205 19.39 12.30 -1.48
C PHE A 205 19.65 10.79 -1.30
N PRO A 206 19.98 10.36 -0.08
CA PRO A 206 20.50 9.02 0.16
C PRO A 206 19.42 7.94 0.26
N PHE A 207 18.45 7.94 -0.66
CA PHE A 207 17.39 6.94 -0.76
C PHE A 207 17.74 5.85 -1.75
N THR A 208 17.16 4.65 -1.60
CA THR A 208 17.44 3.55 -2.51
C THR A 208 17.00 3.85 -3.94
N SER A 209 17.68 3.25 -4.92
CA SER A 209 17.37 3.42 -6.33
C SER A 209 16.10 2.67 -6.80
N ILE A 210 15.34 2.01 -5.91
CA ILE A 210 14.13 1.24 -6.26
C ILE A 210 13.04 2.14 -6.88
N PHE A 211 12.74 3.27 -6.23
CA PHE A 211 11.71 4.18 -6.71
C PHE A 211 12.08 4.84 -8.05
N PRO A 212 13.28 5.44 -8.22
CA PRO A 212 13.65 6.00 -9.52
C PRO A 212 13.80 4.91 -10.61
N TYR A 213 14.06 3.65 -10.24
CA TYR A 213 13.99 2.53 -11.20
C TYR A 213 12.56 2.32 -11.74
N TRP A 214 11.53 2.44 -10.90
CA TRP A 214 10.14 2.39 -11.34
C TRP A 214 9.76 3.60 -12.18
N GLU A 215 10.21 4.79 -11.78
CA GLU A 215 9.96 6.03 -12.53
C GLU A 215 10.68 6.02 -13.88
N ALA A 216 11.90 5.50 -13.97
CA ALA A 216 12.61 5.34 -15.24
C ALA A 216 11.80 4.49 -16.20
N GLY A 217 11.29 3.33 -15.76
CA GLY A 217 10.40 2.50 -16.57
C GLY A 217 9.11 3.22 -16.98
N ALA A 218 8.52 4.01 -16.08
CA ALA A 218 7.32 4.78 -16.39
C ALA A 218 7.57 5.90 -17.42
N VAL A 219 8.70 6.60 -17.31
CA VAL A 219 9.13 7.62 -18.27
C VAL A 219 9.38 7.03 -19.65
N GLU A 220 9.99 5.84 -19.74
CA GLU A 220 10.16 5.15 -21.03
C GLU A 220 8.82 4.75 -21.68
N ILE A 221 7.83 4.35 -20.87
CA ILE A 221 6.53 3.89 -21.37
C ILE A 221 5.60 5.06 -21.74
N PHE A 222 5.54 6.09 -20.90
CA PHE A 222 4.56 7.17 -21.02
C PHE A 222 5.17 8.48 -21.56
N GLY A 223 6.47 8.52 -21.78
CA GLY A 223 7.22 9.64 -22.35
C GLY A 223 7.96 10.49 -21.31
N HIS A 224 8.99 11.20 -21.81
CA HIS A 224 9.86 12.11 -21.05
C HIS A 224 9.17 13.43 -20.67
N GLY A 225 8.14 13.35 -19.85
CA GLY A 225 7.42 14.49 -19.31
C GLY A 225 6.88 14.24 -17.90
N PHE A 226 6.20 15.23 -17.33
CA PHE A 226 5.68 15.15 -15.96
C PHE A 226 4.68 14.02 -15.74
N PHE A 227 3.95 13.61 -16.78
CA PHE A 227 3.06 12.46 -16.69
C PHE A 227 3.86 11.18 -16.38
N GLY A 228 4.88 10.87 -17.19
CA GLY A 228 5.74 9.70 -16.99
C GLY A 228 6.50 9.73 -15.66
N LEU A 229 6.94 10.92 -15.25
CA LEU A 229 7.61 11.14 -13.96
C LEU A 229 6.68 10.84 -12.77
N ARG A 230 5.42 11.30 -12.80
CA ARG A 230 4.52 11.28 -11.62
C ARG A 230 3.58 10.08 -11.56
N ILE A 231 3.39 9.34 -12.65
CA ILE A 231 2.39 8.26 -12.72
C ILE A 231 2.65 7.14 -11.70
N VAL A 232 3.91 6.90 -11.33
CA VAL A 232 4.27 5.92 -10.28
C VAL A 232 3.63 6.30 -8.95
N SER A 233 3.79 7.53 -8.49
CA SER A 233 3.13 8.04 -7.27
C SER A 233 1.61 7.98 -7.35
N SER A 234 1.02 8.32 -8.51
CA SER A 234 -0.43 8.30 -8.71
C SER A 234 -0.98 6.87 -8.58
N VAL A 235 -0.29 5.90 -9.17
CA VAL A 235 -0.66 4.48 -9.09
C VAL A 235 -0.47 3.94 -7.68
N LEU A 236 0.67 4.21 -7.03
CA LEU A 236 0.91 3.81 -5.64
C LEU A 236 -0.14 4.39 -4.71
N GLY A 237 -0.52 5.65 -4.89
CA GLY A 237 -1.57 6.29 -4.11
C GLY A 237 -2.95 5.66 -4.33
N ALA A 238 -3.30 5.29 -5.57
CA ALA A 238 -4.55 4.58 -5.84
C ALA A 238 -4.53 3.15 -5.27
N LEU A 239 -3.39 2.46 -5.32
CA LEU A 239 -3.23 1.14 -4.69
C LEU A 239 -3.33 1.20 -3.17
N THR A 240 -2.85 2.27 -2.52
CA THR A 240 -3.02 2.47 -1.07
C THR A 240 -4.49 2.51 -0.68
N VAL A 241 -5.36 3.11 -1.51
CA VAL A 241 -6.81 3.10 -1.27
C VAL A 241 -7.38 1.68 -1.28
N VAL A 242 -6.95 0.85 -2.23
CA VAL A 242 -7.34 -0.57 -2.29
C VAL A 242 -6.80 -1.36 -1.10
N ALA A 243 -5.55 -1.11 -0.70
CA ALA A 243 -4.94 -1.72 0.47
C ALA A 243 -5.71 -1.34 1.76
N LEU A 244 -6.12 -0.07 1.89
CA LEU A 244 -6.93 0.39 3.01
C LEU A 244 -8.30 -0.28 3.04
N TYR A 245 -8.95 -0.44 1.89
CA TYR A 245 -10.18 -1.21 1.79
C TYR A 245 -9.99 -2.65 2.32
N ALA A 246 -8.92 -3.33 1.89
CA ALA A 246 -8.62 -4.69 2.32
C ALA A 246 -8.36 -4.77 3.84
N LEU A 247 -7.54 -3.85 4.38
CA LEU A 247 -7.27 -3.75 5.81
C LEU A 247 -8.55 -3.51 6.62
N ALA A 248 -9.29 -2.45 6.28
CA ALA A 248 -10.49 -2.06 6.99
C ALA A 248 -11.58 -3.13 6.92
N ARG A 249 -11.70 -3.88 5.82
CA ARG A 249 -12.64 -4.99 5.69
C ARG A 249 -12.32 -6.15 6.62
N HIS A 250 -11.04 -6.34 6.97
CA HIS A 250 -10.66 -7.39 7.90
C HIS A 250 -10.74 -6.94 9.37
N LEU A 251 -10.50 -5.65 9.66
CA LEU A 251 -10.64 -5.05 10.99
C LEU A 251 -12.11 -4.81 11.40
N PHE A 252 -12.92 -4.38 10.44
CA PHE A 252 -14.30 -3.93 10.62
C PHE A 252 -15.23 -4.68 9.66
N ASP A 253 -16.24 -4.00 9.13
CA ASP A 253 -17.17 -4.52 8.12
C ASP A 253 -16.94 -3.90 6.72
N ARG A 254 -17.68 -4.43 5.75
CA ARG A 254 -17.59 -4.00 4.34
C ARG A 254 -18.00 -2.54 4.14
N THR A 255 -18.98 -2.04 4.88
CA THR A 255 -19.43 -0.65 4.77
C THR A 255 -18.35 0.28 5.30
N THR A 256 -17.81 0.02 6.49
CA THR A 256 -16.68 0.77 7.04
C THR A 256 -15.49 0.78 6.10
N ALA A 257 -15.17 -0.36 5.48
CA ALA A 257 -14.08 -0.45 4.52
C ALA A 257 -14.30 0.41 3.27
N LEU A 258 -15.52 0.42 2.73
CA LEU A 258 -15.87 1.26 1.58
C LEU A 258 -15.80 2.75 1.93
N VAL A 259 -16.30 3.11 3.11
CA VAL A 259 -16.22 4.48 3.61
C VAL A 259 -14.75 4.87 3.71
N ALA A 260 -13.93 4.14 4.46
CA ALA A 260 -12.49 4.42 4.62
C ALA A 260 -11.76 4.57 3.27
N ALA A 261 -12.05 3.70 2.30
CA ALA A 261 -11.48 3.77 0.96
C ALA A 261 -11.92 5.02 0.20
N ILE A 262 -13.20 5.38 0.22
CA ILE A 262 -13.72 6.60 -0.41
C ILE A 262 -13.10 7.83 0.25
N LEU A 263 -12.95 7.84 1.57
CA LEU A 263 -12.32 8.94 2.29
C LEU A 263 -10.89 9.16 1.82
N LEU A 264 -10.09 8.10 1.75
CA LEU A 264 -8.71 8.20 1.29
C LEU A 264 -8.62 8.52 -0.21
N ALA A 265 -9.56 8.01 -1.02
CA ALA A 265 -9.63 8.30 -2.45
C ALA A 265 -9.76 9.80 -2.71
N PHE A 266 -10.54 10.50 -1.87
CA PHE A 266 -10.82 11.93 -1.96
C PHE A 266 -10.14 12.76 -0.84
N PHE A 267 -9.13 12.22 -0.16
CA PHE A 267 -8.42 12.97 0.88
C PHE A 267 -7.42 13.94 0.23
N PRO A 268 -7.61 15.27 0.36
CA PRO A 268 -6.81 16.24 -0.40
C PRO A 268 -5.30 16.12 -0.20
N PRO A 269 -4.77 15.95 1.03
CA PRO A 269 -3.33 15.76 1.22
C PRO A 269 -2.79 14.50 0.54
N HIS A 270 -3.53 13.39 0.60
CA HIS A 270 -3.10 12.16 -0.07
C HIS A 270 -3.18 12.27 -1.59
N ILE A 271 -4.18 12.98 -2.14
CA ILE A 271 -4.20 13.30 -3.58
C ILE A 271 -2.98 14.14 -3.94
N HIS A 272 -2.74 15.23 -3.20
CA HIS A 272 -1.63 16.15 -3.43
C HIS A 272 -0.29 15.42 -3.54
N PHE A 273 0.10 14.68 -2.50
CA PHE A 273 1.38 13.97 -2.50
C PHE A 273 1.43 12.84 -3.55
N SER A 274 0.30 12.19 -3.85
CA SER A 274 0.26 11.18 -4.91
C SER A 274 0.30 11.73 -6.33
N ARG A 275 0.27 13.05 -6.49
CA ARG A 275 0.44 13.73 -7.79
C ARG A 275 1.84 14.31 -7.98
N LEU A 276 2.74 14.10 -7.02
CA LEU A 276 4.14 14.52 -7.08
C LEU A 276 5.02 13.27 -7.17
N ALA A 277 6.10 13.35 -7.93
CA ALA A 277 7.15 12.34 -7.98
C ALA A 277 7.98 12.38 -6.71
N LEU A 278 7.40 11.90 -5.61
CA LEU A 278 8.02 11.85 -4.30
C LEU A 278 7.95 10.44 -3.74
N LEU A 279 9.12 9.91 -3.37
CA LEU A 279 9.29 8.57 -2.82
C LEU A 279 8.55 8.33 -1.50
N ASN A 280 8.25 9.37 -0.70
CA ASN A 280 7.42 9.22 0.50
C ASN A 280 6.00 8.70 0.21
N MET A 281 5.50 8.90 -1.02
CA MET A 281 4.22 8.32 -1.43
C MET A 281 4.26 6.80 -1.59
N ALA A 282 5.46 6.20 -1.65
CA ALA A 282 5.61 4.76 -1.69
C ALA A 282 5.35 4.09 -0.33
N ASP A 283 5.56 4.77 0.81
CA ASP A 283 5.41 4.16 2.16
C ASP A 283 4.00 3.65 2.51
N PRO A 284 2.91 4.40 2.21
CA PRO A 284 1.58 4.04 2.69
C PRO A 284 1.07 2.71 2.15
N LEU A 285 1.42 2.34 0.91
CA LEU A 285 1.00 1.08 0.31
C LEU A 285 1.56 -0.16 1.04
N PRO A 286 2.89 -0.38 1.12
CA PRO A 286 3.49 -1.50 1.83
C PRO A 286 3.16 -1.47 3.32
N GLY A 287 3.13 -0.30 3.96
CA GLY A 287 2.73 -0.16 5.36
C GLY A 287 1.30 -0.67 5.59
N THR A 288 0.33 -0.19 4.79
CA THR A 288 -1.08 -0.62 4.91
C THR A 288 -1.25 -2.10 4.58
N LEU A 289 -0.54 -2.61 3.56
CA LEU A 289 -0.56 -4.03 3.22
C LEU A 289 0.02 -4.90 4.35
N ALA A 290 1.07 -4.45 5.03
CA ALA A 290 1.65 -5.17 6.16
C ALA A 290 0.60 -5.42 7.25
N PHE A 291 -0.17 -4.38 7.60
CA PHE A 291 -1.30 -4.52 8.53
C PHE A 291 -2.41 -5.40 7.97
N ALA A 292 -2.78 -5.24 6.69
CA ALA A 292 -3.85 -6.04 6.08
C ALA A 292 -3.53 -7.54 6.15
N TRP A 293 -2.29 -7.91 5.84
CA TRP A 293 -1.80 -9.28 5.89
C TRP A 293 -1.61 -9.79 7.32
N ALA A 294 -1.12 -8.97 8.25
CA ALA A 294 -0.97 -9.36 9.65
C ALA A 294 -2.34 -9.64 10.30
N VAL A 295 -3.30 -8.74 10.08
CA VAL A 295 -4.71 -8.91 10.47
C VAL A 295 -5.29 -10.21 9.92
N ARG A 296 -5.01 -10.51 8.65
CA ARG A 296 -5.46 -11.73 7.99
C ARG A 296 -4.75 -12.98 8.56
N GLY A 297 -3.47 -12.86 8.87
CA GLY A 297 -2.65 -13.86 9.56
C GLY A 297 -3.18 -14.18 10.96
N LEU A 298 -3.63 -13.18 11.72
CA LEU A 298 -4.31 -13.37 13.00
C LEU A 298 -5.64 -14.10 12.83
N ARG A 299 -6.44 -13.76 11.81
CA ARG A 299 -7.76 -14.38 11.61
C ARG A 299 -7.66 -15.83 11.15
N TYR A 300 -6.77 -16.12 10.21
CA TYR A 300 -6.72 -17.43 9.55
C TYR A 300 -5.50 -18.27 9.91
N ASN A 301 -4.54 -17.74 10.68
CA ASN A 301 -3.33 -18.41 11.11
C ASN A 301 -2.52 -19.08 9.97
N ARG A 302 -2.48 -18.43 8.80
CA ARG A 302 -1.74 -18.91 7.62
C ARG A 302 -0.34 -18.32 7.59
N ARG A 303 0.68 -19.16 7.43
CA ARG A 303 2.09 -18.75 7.32
C ARG A 303 2.33 -17.79 6.16
N LEU A 304 1.64 -17.98 5.04
CA LEU A 304 1.77 -17.09 3.89
C LEU A 304 1.30 -15.67 4.22
N ASP A 305 0.21 -15.51 4.98
CA ASP A 305 -0.31 -14.20 5.33
C ASP A 305 0.69 -13.47 6.26
N TRP A 306 1.31 -14.17 7.21
CA TRP A 306 2.42 -13.62 8.03
C TRP A 306 3.67 -13.29 7.21
N ALA A 307 4.04 -14.13 6.24
CA ALA A 307 5.17 -13.88 5.36
C ALA A 307 4.94 -12.66 4.47
N LEU A 308 3.73 -12.49 3.92
CA LEU A 308 3.33 -11.31 3.16
C LEU A 308 3.33 -10.05 4.03
N ALA A 309 2.91 -10.15 5.30
CA ALA A 309 3.00 -9.05 6.25
C ALA A 309 4.46 -8.63 6.47
N GLY A 310 5.36 -9.59 6.67
CA GLY A 310 6.80 -9.33 6.83
C GLY A 310 7.46 -8.75 5.59
N VAL A 311 7.13 -9.24 4.39
CA VAL A 311 7.63 -8.68 3.13
C VAL A 311 7.14 -7.25 2.93
N ALA A 312 5.86 -6.98 3.15
CA ALA A 312 5.30 -5.64 3.04
C ALA A 312 5.88 -4.69 4.08
N LEU A 313 6.09 -5.15 5.33
CA LEU A 313 6.73 -4.34 6.37
C LEU A 313 8.21 -4.07 6.03
N GLY A 314 8.94 -5.06 5.52
CA GLY A 314 10.32 -4.87 5.06
C GLY A 314 10.42 -3.88 3.90
N ALA A 315 9.41 -3.87 3.01
CA ALA A 315 9.39 -2.94 1.88
C ALA A 315 9.33 -1.46 2.31
N THR A 316 8.76 -1.14 3.49
CA THR A 316 8.75 0.25 4.00
C THR A 316 10.16 0.77 4.32
N HIS A 317 11.17 -0.09 4.42
CA HIS A 317 12.54 0.29 4.74
C HIS A 317 13.35 0.78 3.55
N TYR A 318 12.84 0.61 2.33
CA TYR A 318 13.52 1.03 1.09
C TYR A 318 13.18 2.46 0.64
N PHE A 319 12.13 3.04 1.20
CA PHE A 319 11.59 4.32 0.79
C PHE A 319 11.92 5.40 1.83
N PHE A 320 10.93 6.11 2.37
CA PHE A 320 11.17 7.30 3.18
C PHE A 320 11.33 6.95 4.66
N GLU A 321 12.08 7.78 5.40
CA GLU A 321 12.36 7.56 6.83
C GLU A 321 11.09 7.46 7.68
N ALA A 322 10.03 8.18 7.29
CA ALA A 322 8.75 8.10 7.99
C ALA A 322 8.13 6.69 7.93
N GLY A 323 8.20 5.99 6.80
CA GLY A 323 7.65 4.64 6.66
C GLY A 323 8.31 3.63 7.61
N ARG A 324 9.64 3.70 7.74
CA ARG A 324 10.44 2.85 8.64
C ARG A 324 10.11 3.12 10.10
N LEU A 325 10.06 4.41 10.47
CA LEU A 325 9.84 4.87 11.84
C LEU A 325 8.38 4.77 12.30
N LEU A 326 7.42 4.77 11.37
CA LEU A 326 6.00 4.65 11.70
C LEU A 326 5.54 3.19 11.73
N TYR A 327 5.67 2.46 10.62
CA TYR A 327 4.96 1.18 10.47
C TYR A 327 5.58 0.06 11.31
N THR A 328 6.92 0.03 11.46
CA THR A 328 7.59 -1.02 12.25
C THR A 328 7.25 -0.90 13.74
N PRO A 329 7.42 0.27 14.39
CA PRO A 329 7.05 0.41 15.79
C PRO A 329 5.55 0.25 16.02
N LEU A 330 4.71 0.77 15.12
CA LEU A 330 3.26 0.62 15.22
C LEU A 330 2.84 -0.86 15.18
N MET A 331 3.44 -1.67 14.31
CA MET A 331 3.14 -3.11 14.23
C MET A 331 3.56 -3.83 15.51
N ILE A 332 4.75 -3.52 16.04
CA ILE A 332 5.25 -4.12 17.29
C ILE A 332 4.34 -3.77 18.45
N ILE A 333 3.97 -2.50 18.60
CA ILE A 333 3.09 -2.02 19.66
C ILE A 333 1.71 -2.68 19.54
N TRP A 334 1.14 -2.73 18.34
CA TRP A 334 -0.17 -3.31 18.11
C TRP A 334 -0.22 -4.82 18.40
N LEU A 335 0.74 -5.60 17.88
CA LEU A 335 0.84 -7.04 18.16
C LEU A 335 1.16 -7.31 19.64
N GLY A 336 2.04 -6.50 20.24
CA GLY A 336 2.36 -6.59 21.68
C GLY A 336 1.14 -6.34 22.55
N TRP A 337 0.33 -5.32 22.23
CA TRP A 337 -0.93 -5.06 22.92
C TRP A 337 -1.89 -6.24 22.80
N LEU A 338 -2.06 -6.82 21.61
CA LEU A 338 -2.92 -7.99 21.40
C LEU A 338 -2.46 -9.24 22.16
N LEU A 339 -1.15 -9.38 22.45
CA LEU A 339 -0.63 -10.49 23.26
C LEU A 339 -0.90 -10.31 24.76
N LEU A 340 -1.13 -9.08 25.22
CA LEU A 340 -1.36 -8.74 26.62
C LEU A 340 -2.85 -8.73 27.01
N THR A 341 -3.75 -8.73 26.04
CA THR A 341 -5.22 -8.70 26.23
C THR A 341 -5.87 -10.03 25.91
#